data_AF-A0AAN8CQH4-F1
#
_entry.id   AF-A0AAN8CQH4-F1
#
_cell.length_a   1.000
_cell.length_b   1.000
_cell.length_c   1.000
_cell.angle_alpha   90.00
_cell.angle_beta   90.00
_cell.angle_gamma   90.00
#
_symmetry.space_group_name_H-M   'P 1'
#
loop_
_entity.id
_entity.type
_entity.pdbx_description
1 polymer ?
#
loop_
_entity_poly.entity_id
_entity_poly.type
_entity_poly.pdbx_seq_one_letter_code
_entity_poly.pdbx_strand_id
1 'polypeptide(L)'
;MELFASYSYTSMAFYFSRDDVALPGFAHFFKENSEEEREHADKLLTFQNSRGGRIFLQDIKKPERDEWGSGLEAMQAALQLEKNVNQALLDLHKLASDHADPHMCDFLETHFLNEQVECIKKLGDFIANLSRMDSNTDKMAEYLFDKHTMGGKN
;
A
#
# COMPACT_ATOMS: atom_id res chain seq x y z
N MET A 1 10.30 -3.19 4.80
CA MET A 1 9.66 -2.84 3.52
C MET A 1 8.39 -2.05 3.78
N GLU A 2 7.60 -2.47 4.76
CA GLU A 2 6.39 -1.75 5.22
C GLU A 2 6.62 -0.25 5.50
N LEU A 3 7.71 0.11 6.19
CA LEU A 3 8.04 1.52 6.43
C LEU A 3 8.28 2.33 5.13
N PHE A 4 8.81 1.70 4.09
CA PHE A 4 8.98 2.31 2.77
C PHE A 4 7.64 2.38 2.02
N ALA A 5 6.79 1.37 2.15
CA ALA A 5 5.44 1.40 1.59
C ALA A 5 4.60 2.52 2.23
N SER A 6 4.58 2.60 3.56
CA SER A 6 4.02 3.70 4.34
C SER A 6 4.55 5.06 3.85
N TYR A 7 5.86 5.20 3.66
CA TYR A 7 6.42 6.48 3.20
C TYR A 7 6.03 6.83 1.75
N SER A 8 5.90 5.83 0.88
CA SER A 8 5.42 5.99 -0.50
C SER A 8 3.96 6.41 -0.53
N TYR A 9 3.11 5.78 0.28
CA TYR A 9 1.72 6.17 0.42
C TYR A 9 1.53 7.56 1.02
N THR A 10 2.37 7.94 1.99
CA THR A 10 2.41 9.32 2.48
C THR A 10 2.68 10.29 1.32
N SER A 11 3.67 10.00 0.46
CA SER A 11 3.96 10.86 -0.69
C SER A 11 2.77 10.97 -1.65
N MET A 12 2.09 9.86 -1.96
CA MET A 12 0.88 9.87 -2.80
C MET A 12 -0.24 10.70 -2.16
N ALA A 13 -0.51 10.49 -0.87
CA ALA A 13 -1.58 11.19 -0.15
C ALA A 13 -1.42 12.71 -0.19
N PHE A 14 -0.20 13.20 0.04
CA PHE A 14 0.09 14.63 0.03
C PHE A 14 0.16 15.21 -1.38
N TYR A 15 0.45 14.41 -2.41
CA TYR A 15 0.30 14.84 -3.81
C TYR A 15 -1.16 15.15 -4.15
N PHE A 16 -2.10 14.24 -3.84
CA PHE A 16 -3.53 14.47 -4.09
C PHE A 16 -4.16 15.55 -3.21
N SER A 17 -3.47 15.95 -2.13
CA SER A 17 -3.87 17.03 -1.24
C SER A 17 -3.47 18.43 -1.73
N ARG A 18 -2.66 18.55 -2.79
CA ARG A 18 -2.25 19.86 -3.34
C ARG A 18 -3.44 20.60 -3.93
N ASP A 19 -3.36 21.93 -3.95
CA ASP A 19 -4.40 22.81 -4.51
C ASP A 19 -4.57 22.65 -6.02
N ASP A 20 -3.53 22.23 -6.73
CA ASP A 20 -3.52 22.00 -8.19
C ASP A 20 -3.93 20.58 -8.61
N VAL A 21 -4.14 19.67 -7.65
CA VAL A 21 -4.66 18.30 -7.88
C VAL A 21 -6.05 18.14 -7.26
N ALA A 22 -6.19 18.47 -5.97
CA ALA A 22 -7.45 18.61 -5.24
C ALA A 22 -8.43 17.41 -5.29
N LEU A 23 -7.91 16.19 -5.09
CA LEU A 23 -8.71 14.95 -5.01
C LEU A 23 -8.69 14.37 -3.58
N PRO A 24 -9.55 14.88 -2.67
CA PRO A 24 -9.46 14.57 -1.24
C PRO A 24 -9.78 13.10 -0.88
N GLY A 25 -10.60 12.40 -1.67
CA GLY A 25 -10.87 10.98 -1.48
C GLY A 25 -9.65 10.12 -1.80
N PHE A 26 -8.92 10.43 -2.88
CA PHE A 26 -7.62 9.80 -3.14
C PHE A 26 -6.60 10.10 -2.05
N ALA A 27 -6.51 11.36 -1.62
CA ALA A 27 -5.62 11.75 -0.53
C ALA A 27 -5.92 10.97 0.77
N HIS A 28 -7.20 10.88 1.13
CA HIS A 28 -7.63 10.13 2.31
C HIS A 28 -7.31 8.64 2.19
N PHE A 29 -7.65 8.01 1.06
CA PHE A 29 -7.34 6.60 0.83
C PHE A 29 -5.85 6.30 0.98
N PHE A 30 -4.97 7.05 0.31
CA PHE A 30 -3.53 6.79 0.44
C PHE A 30 -3.01 7.11 1.84
N LYS A 31 -3.63 8.03 2.56
CA LYS A 31 -3.29 8.28 3.96
C LYS A 31 -3.67 7.08 4.85
N GLU A 32 -4.85 6.50 4.68
CA GLU A 32 -5.26 5.29 5.41
C GLU A 32 -4.27 4.14 5.13
N ASN A 33 -3.94 3.87 3.86
CA ASN A 33 -2.96 2.82 3.51
C ASN A 33 -1.57 3.13 4.11
N SER A 34 -1.16 4.40 4.17
CA SER A 34 0.09 4.79 4.82
C SER A 34 0.11 4.47 6.32
N GLU A 35 -1.03 4.60 6.98
CA GLU A 35 -1.21 4.30 8.40
C GLU A 35 -1.24 2.77 8.62
N GLU A 36 -2.00 2.03 7.81
CA GLU A 36 -2.02 0.55 7.83
C GLU A 36 -0.61 -0.05 7.63
N GLU A 37 0.15 0.45 6.65
CA GLU A 37 1.54 0.01 6.43
C GLU A 37 2.48 0.35 7.60
N ARG A 38 2.17 1.40 8.37
CA ARG A 38 2.91 1.68 9.60
C ARG A 38 2.60 0.65 10.67
N GLU A 39 1.33 0.26 10.81
CA GLU A 39 0.91 -0.80 11.72
C GLU A 39 1.52 -2.16 11.34
N HIS A 40 1.65 -2.46 10.04
CA HIS A 40 2.34 -3.64 9.54
C HIS A 40 3.80 -3.68 9.97
N ALA A 41 4.50 -2.54 9.87
CA ALA A 41 5.86 -2.42 10.40
C ALA A 41 5.90 -2.71 11.91
N ASP A 42 5.01 -2.11 12.69
CA ASP A 42 4.97 -2.27 14.15
C ASP A 42 4.62 -3.71 14.57
N LYS A 43 3.74 -4.41 13.83
CA LYS A 43 3.47 -5.85 14.00
C LYS A 43 4.76 -6.66 13.87
N LEU A 44 5.56 -6.43 12.82
CA LEU A 44 6.84 -7.13 12.60
C LEU A 44 7.88 -6.81 13.68
N LEU A 45 8.00 -5.54 14.09
CA LEU A 45 8.92 -5.12 15.16
C LEU A 45 8.54 -5.80 16.49
N THR A 46 7.25 -5.86 16.79
CA THR A 46 6.72 -6.54 17.97
C THR A 46 6.99 -8.03 17.92
N PHE A 47 6.76 -8.67 16.77
CA PHE A 47 7.03 -10.09 16.57
C PHE A 47 8.53 -10.42 16.71
N GLN A 48 9.41 -9.58 16.17
CA GLN A 48 10.85 -9.74 16.32
C GLN A 48 11.26 -9.77 17.80
N ASN A 49 10.71 -8.87 18.61
CA ASN A 49 10.97 -8.83 20.05
C ASN A 49 10.36 -10.02 20.80
N SER A 50 9.14 -10.46 20.43
CA SER A 50 8.45 -11.58 21.10
C SER A 50 9.20 -12.91 20.91
N ARG A 51 9.90 -13.08 19.78
CA ARG A 51 10.77 -14.22 19.49
C ARG A 51 12.17 -14.08 20.09
N GLY A 52 12.45 -13.03 20.84
CA GLY A 52 13.76 -12.76 21.46
C GLY A 52 14.81 -12.24 20.48
N GLY A 53 14.41 -11.84 19.27
CA GLY A 53 15.25 -11.25 18.24
C GLY A 53 15.74 -9.84 18.61
N ARG A 54 16.47 -9.22 17.71
CA ARG A 54 16.94 -7.84 17.83
C ARG A 54 16.58 -7.06 16.58
N ILE A 55 16.12 -5.84 16.78
CA ILE A 55 15.73 -4.92 15.70
C ILE A 55 16.95 -4.09 15.33
N PHE A 56 17.24 -4.03 14.03
CA PHE A 56 18.27 -3.17 13.46
C PHE A 56 17.65 -2.32 12.35
N LEU A 57 17.22 -1.10 12.70
CA LEU A 57 16.62 -0.18 11.74
C LEU A 57 17.65 0.30 10.71
N GLN A 58 17.17 0.55 9.50
CA GLN A 58 17.94 1.05 8.36
C GLN A 58 17.29 2.31 7.81
N ASP A 59 18.03 3.03 6.98
CA ASP A 59 17.50 4.20 6.26
C ASP A 59 16.27 3.81 5.43
N ILE A 60 15.20 4.58 5.59
CA ILE A 60 14.04 4.50 4.70
C ILE A 60 14.35 5.37 3.48
N LYS A 61 14.52 4.74 2.33
CA LYS A 61 14.77 5.47 1.08
C LYS A 61 13.54 6.30 0.72
N LYS A 62 13.76 7.46 0.09
CA LYS A 62 12.66 8.25 -0.46
C LYS A 62 11.96 7.47 -1.58
N PRO A 63 10.66 7.72 -1.83
CA PRO A 63 9.96 7.16 -2.99
C PRO A 63 10.65 7.52 -4.31
N GLU A 64 10.45 6.70 -5.35
CA GLU A 64 11.12 6.86 -6.65
C GLU A 64 10.73 8.15 -7.38
N ARG A 65 9.56 8.71 -7.07
CA ARG A 65 9.02 9.92 -7.68
C ARG A 65 8.30 10.78 -6.65
N ASP A 66 8.30 12.08 -6.91
CA ASP A 66 7.61 13.09 -6.11
C ASP A 66 6.29 13.56 -6.78
N GLU A 67 6.18 13.35 -8.10
CA GLU A 67 5.00 13.61 -8.92
C GLU A 67 4.34 12.27 -9.30
N TRP A 68 3.04 12.12 -9.01
CA TRP A 68 2.30 10.88 -9.23
C TRP A 68 1.37 10.90 -10.44
N GLY A 69 1.24 12.06 -11.09
CA GLY A 69 0.47 12.24 -12.31
C GLY A 69 -1.03 12.08 -12.05
N SER A 70 -1.66 11.08 -12.64
CA SER A 70 -3.11 10.86 -12.50
C SER A 70 -3.46 9.93 -11.33
N GLY A 71 -4.74 9.92 -10.92
CA GLY A 71 -5.27 8.91 -10.01
C GLY A 71 -5.04 7.49 -10.51
N LEU A 72 -5.16 7.27 -11.82
CA LEU A 72 -4.88 5.98 -12.44
C LEU A 72 -3.40 5.58 -12.32
N GLU A 73 -2.47 6.49 -12.61
CA GLU A 73 -1.04 6.24 -12.52
C GLU A 73 -0.60 5.96 -11.07
N ALA A 74 -1.14 6.71 -10.10
CA ALA A 74 -0.89 6.47 -8.68
C ALA A 74 -1.41 5.09 -8.23
N MET A 75 -2.62 4.70 -8.67
CA MET A 75 -3.17 3.38 -8.36
C MET A 75 -2.35 2.23 -8.95
N GLN A 76 -1.82 2.40 -10.17
CA GLN A 76 -0.93 1.43 -10.79
C GLN A 76 0.41 1.32 -10.03
N ALA A 77 0.97 2.44 -9.59
CA ALA A 77 2.17 2.46 -8.77
C ALA A 77 1.94 1.78 -7.42
N ALA A 78 0.82 2.07 -6.76
CA ALA A 78 0.39 1.40 -5.52
C ALA A 78 0.24 -0.12 -5.72
N LEU A 79 -0.44 -0.56 -6.79
CA LEU A 79 -0.58 -1.99 -7.09
C LEU A 79 0.78 -2.69 -7.27
N GLN A 80 1.74 -2.03 -7.92
CA GLN A 80 3.07 -2.59 -8.08
C GLN A 80 3.83 -2.65 -6.75
N LEU A 81 3.70 -1.61 -5.91
CA LEU A 81 4.27 -1.59 -4.57
C LEU A 81 3.72 -2.77 -3.73
N GLU A 82 2.40 -2.98 -3.71
CA GLU A 82 1.77 -4.09 -2.99
C GLU A 82 2.21 -5.46 -3.47
N LYS A 83 2.37 -5.62 -4.79
CA LYS A 83 2.91 -6.86 -5.36
C LYS A 83 4.35 -7.11 -4.95
N ASN A 84 5.17 -6.07 -4.85
CA ASN A 84 6.55 -6.18 -4.40
C ASN A 84 6.63 -6.55 -2.92
N VAL A 85 5.80 -5.93 -2.07
CA VAL A 85 5.68 -6.27 -0.64
C VAL A 85 5.21 -7.72 -0.49
N ASN A 86 4.15 -8.12 -1.21
CA ASN A 86 3.64 -9.49 -1.17
C ASN A 86 4.70 -10.51 -1.62
N GLN A 87 5.48 -10.22 -2.66
CA GLN A 87 6.57 -11.12 -3.08
C GLN A 87 7.62 -11.29 -1.98
N ALA A 88 8.01 -10.21 -1.30
CA ALA A 88 8.95 -10.30 -0.19
C ALA A 88 8.39 -11.09 1.00
N LEU A 89 7.09 -10.99 1.27
CA LEU A 89 6.41 -11.79 2.30
C LEU A 89 6.37 -13.29 1.92
N LEU A 90 6.12 -13.61 0.65
CA LEU A 90 6.18 -14.99 0.15
C LEU A 90 7.60 -15.57 0.25
N ASP A 91 8.61 -14.77 -0.10
CA ASP A 91 10.01 -15.18 0.03
C ASP A 91 10.40 -15.39 1.51
N LEU A 92 9.91 -14.54 2.41
CA LEU A 92 10.11 -14.67 3.86
C LEU A 92 9.39 -15.89 4.43
N HIS A 93 8.17 -16.18 3.97
CA HIS A 93 7.41 -17.37 4.35
C HIS A 93 8.11 -18.66 3.90
N LYS A 94 8.61 -18.67 2.65
CA LYS A 94 9.43 -19.77 2.15
C LYS A 94 10.66 -19.98 3.03
N LEU A 95 11.37 -18.92 3.39
CA LEU A 95 12.53 -18.99 4.28
C LEU A 95 12.15 -19.57 5.65
N ALA A 96 11.05 -19.13 6.25
CA ALA A 96 10.54 -19.67 7.50
C ALA A 96 10.22 -21.17 7.39
N SER A 97 9.60 -21.59 6.28
CA SER A 97 9.29 -22.98 5.99
C SER A 97 10.56 -23.84 5.82
N ASP A 98 11.55 -23.34 5.08
CA ASP A 98 12.85 -24.01 4.87
C ASP A 98 13.61 -24.19 6.20
N HIS A 99 13.40 -23.29 7.15
CA HIS A 99 13.95 -23.36 8.52
C HIS A 99 13.03 -24.07 9.53
N ALA A 100 11.92 -24.65 9.08
CA ALA A 100 10.94 -25.31 9.93
C ALA A 100 10.45 -24.44 11.11
N ASP A 101 10.16 -23.16 10.86
CA ASP A 101 9.54 -22.25 11.82
C ASP A 101 8.03 -22.09 11.53
N PRO A 102 7.18 -23.04 12.00
CA PRO A 102 5.75 -23.00 11.70
C PRO A 102 5.04 -21.80 12.32
N HIS A 103 5.56 -21.24 13.42
CA HIS A 103 4.95 -20.08 14.07
C HIS A 103 5.20 -18.81 13.26
N MET A 104 6.35 -18.67 12.61
CA MET A 104 6.59 -17.58 11.67
C MET A 104 5.72 -17.72 10.42
N CYS A 105 5.57 -18.95 9.89
CA CYS A 105 4.66 -19.19 8.75
C CYS A 105 3.23 -18.77 9.08
N ASP A 106 2.67 -19.24 10.20
CA ASP A 106 1.33 -18.90 10.67
C ASP A 106 1.14 -17.40 10.92
N PHE A 107 2.15 -16.73 11.51
CA PHE A 107 2.13 -15.29 11.72
C PHE A 107 2.02 -14.51 10.39
N LEU A 108 2.82 -14.89 9.38
CA LEU A 108 2.76 -14.25 8.06
C LEU A 108 1.43 -14.53 7.34
N GLU A 109 0.94 -15.76 7.41
CA GLU A 109 -0.35 -16.17 6.81
C GLU A 109 -1.51 -15.38 7.41
N THR A 110 -1.55 -15.29 8.74
CA THR A 110 -2.65 -14.69 9.50
C THR A 110 -2.71 -13.17 9.34
N HIS A 111 -1.55 -12.51 9.42
CA HIS A 111 -1.50 -11.05 9.57
C HIS A 111 -1.09 -10.29 8.31
N PHE A 112 -0.62 -10.96 7.25
CA PHE A 112 -0.08 -10.29 6.07
C PHE A 112 -0.60 -10.87 4.76
N LEU A 113 -0.44 -12.18 4.52
CA LEU A 113 -0.71 -12.74 3.18
C LEU A 113 -2.17 -12.61 2.75
N ASN A 114 -3.13 -12.76 3.67
CA ASN A 114 -4.54 -12.54 3.35
C ASN A 114 -4.83 -11.06 3.04
N GLU A 115 -4.32 -10.14 3.86
CA GLU A 115 -4.48 -8.68 3.70
C GLU A 115 -3.87 -8.21 2.36
N GLN A 116 -2.69 -8.72 1.98
CA GLN A 116 -2.08 -8.41 0.68
C GLN A 116 -2.97 -8.81 -0.50
N VAL A 117 -3.58 -10.00 -0.47
CA VAL A 117 -4.44 -10.45 -1.57
C VAL A 117 -5.68 -9.56 -1.70
N GLU A 118 -6.28 -9.17 -0.58
CA GLU A 118 -7.42 -8.26 -0.56
C GLU A 118 -7.04 -6.87 -1.09
N CYS A 119 -5.91 -6.31 -0.66
CA CYS A 119 -5.42 -5.02 -1.11
C CYS A 119 -5.10 -5.03 -2.63
N ILE A 120 -4.37 -6.04 -3.11
CA ILE A 120 -4.05 -6.21 -4.54
C ILE A 120 -5.34 -6.30 -5.37
N LYS A 121 -6.35 -7.04 -4.88
CA LYS A 121 -7.65 -7.15 -5.56
C LYS A 121 -8.38 -5.80 -5.62
N LYS A 122 -8.43 -5.08 -4.50
CA LYS A 122 -9.08 -3.76 -4.38
C LYS A 122 -8.45 -2.73 -5.33
N LEU A 123 -7.12 -2.65 -5.35
CA LEU A 123 -6.39 -1.77 -6.27
C LEU A 123 -6.60 -2.17 -7.73
N GLY A 124 -6.63 -3.47 -8.03
CA GLY A 124 -6.94 -3.98 -9.36
C GLY A 124 -8.34 -3.54 -9.85
N ASP A 125 -9.34 -3.59 -8.97
CA ASP A 125 -10.70 -3.13 -9.28
C ASP A 125 -10.75 -1.61 -9.52
N PHE A 126 -10.01 -0.83 -8.73
CA PHE A 126 -9.92 0.62 -8.91
C PHE A 126 -9.30 1.00 -10.26
N ILE A 127 -8.19 0.36 -10.62
CA ILE A 127 -7.53 0.54 -11.93
C ILE A 127 -8.50 0.19 -13.06
N ALA A 128 -9.23 -0.92 -12.94
CA ALA A 128 -10.18 -1.34 -13.97
C ALA A 128 -11.32 -0.33 -14.15
N ASN A 129 -11.86 0.23 -13.06
CA ASN A 129 -12.90 1.25 -13.13
C ASN A 129 -12.37 2.56 -13.74
N LEU A 130 -11.25 3.08 -13.24
CA LEU A 130 -10.63 4.30 -13.75
C LEU A 130 -10.26 4.20 -15.23
N SER A 131 -9.79 3.03 -15.68
CA SER A 131 -9.46 2.78 -17.09
C SER A 131 -10.73 2.74 -17.96
N ARG A 132 -11.82 2.12 -17.47
CA ARG A 132 -13.09 2.03 -18.21
C ARG A 132 -13.82 3.37 -18.32
N MET A 133 -13.60 4.26 -17.35
CA MET A 133 -14.12 5.63 -17.38
C MET A 133 -13.28 6.57 -18.25
N ASP A 134 -12.20 6.07 -18.87
CA ASP A 134 -11.25 6.83 -19.69
C ASP A 134 -10.66 8.05 -18.97
N SER A 135 -10.24 7.86 -17.70
CA SER A 135 -9.66 8.90 -16.84
C SER A 135 -8.42 9.61 -17.40
N ASN A 136 -7.75 9.03 -18.40
CA ASN A 136 -6.64 9.68 -19.09
C ASN A 136 -7.07 10.82 -20.01
N THR A 137 -8.31 10.80 -20.51
CA THR A 137 -8.85 11.82 -21.41
C THR A 137 -9.95 12.65 -20.75
N ASP A 138 -10.78 12.03 -19.89
CA ASP A 138 -11.87 12.68 -19.19
C ASP A 138 -11.52 12.94 -17.72
N LYS A 139 -11.18 14.20 -17.42
CA LYS A 139 -10.90 14.64 -16.05
C LYS A 139 -12.11 14.52 -15.11
N MET A 140 -13.33 14.45 -15.63
CA MET A 140 -14.51 14.21 -14.79
C MET A 140 -14.52 12.78 -14.23
N ALA A 141 -13.86 11.83 -14.90
CA ALA A 141 -13.79 10.46 -14.43
C ALA A 141 -13.13 10.35 -13.06
N GLU A 142 -11.96 10.97 -12.87
CA GLU A 142 -11.24 10.95 -11.59
C GLU A 142 -12.02 11.67 -10.50
N TYR A 143 -12.66 12.79 -10.83
CA TYR A 143 -13.51 13.51 -9.89
C TYR A 143 -14.71 12.68 -9.44
N LEU A 144 -15.41 12.02 -10.36
CA LEU A 144 -16.54 11.15 -10.02
C LEU A 144 -16.08 9.95 -9.20
N PHE A 145 -14.94 9.35 -9.56
CA PHE A 145 -14.36 8.24 -8.80
C PHE A 145 -13.97 8.67 -7.38
N ASP A 146 -13.34 9.84 -7.24
CA ASP A 146 -13.03 10.46 -5.94
C ASP A 146 -14.27 10.59 -5.07
N LYS A 147 -15.40 11.06 -5.63
CA LYS A 147 -16.63 11.25 -4.85
C LYS A 147 -17.41 9.97 -4.56
N HIS A 148 -17.53 9.07 -5.54
CA HIS A 148 -18.45 7.93 -5.45
C HIS A 148 -17.79 6.65 -4.96
N THR A 149 -16.48 6.48 -5.16
CA THR A 149 -15.75 5.28 -4.75
C THR A 149 -14.85 5.56 -3.55
N MET A 150 -14.18 6.72 -3.53
CA MET A 150 -13.21 7.05 -2.48
C MET A 150 -13.83 7.87 -1.34
N GLY A 151 -14.83 8.72 -1.63
CA GLY A 151 -15.47 9.64 -0.69
C GLY A 151 -16.49 9.02 0.26
N GLY A 152 -16.50 7.70 0.42
CA GLY A 152 -17.47 6.95 1.24
C GLY A 152 -17.32 7.11 2.75
N LYS A 153 -16.34 7.87 3.24
CA LYS A 153 -16.12 8.14 4.66
C LYS A 153 -15.66 9.59 4.86
N ASN A 154 -16.64 10.48 5.02
CA ASN A 154 -16.44 11.77 5.70
C ASN A 154 -17.01 11.67 7.11
#